data_AF-A0A563U314-F1
#
_entry.id   AF-A0A563U314-F1
#
_cell.length_a   1.000
_cell.length_b   1.000
_cell.length_c   1.000
_cell.angle_alpha   90.00
_cell.angle_beta   90.00
_cell.angle_gamma   90.00
#
_symmetry.space_group_name_H-M   'P 1'
#
loop_
_entity.id
_entity.type
_entity.pdbx_description
1 polymer ?
#
loop_
_entity_poly.entity_id
_entity_poly.type
_entity_poly.pdbx_seq_one_letter_code
_entity_poly.pdbx_strand_id
1 'polypeptide(L)'
;MRNQIEAIAQSLTAAPSFLYGTEKELNTLADDAAFPCVMLYPLQPITLMPGVNGSVSNSFILYIEFLYKTDFGQFTADNESFVQQALLMANEFIVKASKYRDREGRFFKVKTGEKAKCLPVYNKHDVNTTGVGLTITLNRMYQDIL
;
A
#
# COMPACT_ATOMS: atom_id res chain seq x y z
N MET A 1 -2.52 9.01 8.56
CA MET A 1 -2.69 7.83 7.69
C MET A 1 -1.41 7.54 6.93
N ARG A 2 -0.91 8.41 6.03
CA ARG A 2 0.38 8.23 5.35
C ARG A 2 1.48 7.70 6.28
N ASN A 3 1.79 8.41 7.37
CA ASN A 3 2.85 8.02 8.30
C ASN A 3 2.62 6.64 8.95
N GLN A 4 1.36 6.23 9.13
CA GLN A 4 1.03 4.90 9.66
C GLN A 4 1.26 3.82 8.57
N ILE A 5 0.89 4.11 7.32
CA ILE A 5 1.18 3.24 6.17
C ILE A 5 2.68 3.09 5.95
N GLU A 6 3.42 4.20 6.03
CA GLU A 6 4.87 4.25 5.96
C GLU A 6 5.51 3.42 7.08
N ALA A 7 5.06 3.57 8.32
CA ALA A 7 5.56 2.76 9.44
C ALA A 7 5.30 1.25 9.24
N ILE A 8 4.15 0.88 8.65
CA ILE A 8 3.87 -0.52 8.31
C ILE A 8 4.80 -0.98 7.18
N ALA A 9 4.97 -0.18 6.13
CA ALA A 9 5.84 -0.50 4.99
C ALA A 9 7.31 -0.69 5.42
N GLN A 10 7.83 0.19 6.27
CA GLN A 10 9.18 0.10 6.83
C GLN A 10 9.37 -1.11 7.76
N SER A 11 8.28 -1.63 8.32
CA SER A 11 8.33 -2.85 9.14
C SER A 11 8.37 -4.14 8.33
N LEU A 12 8.18 -4.09 7.00
CA LEU A 12 8.16 -5.28 6.14
C LEU A 12 9.52 -5.96 6.08
N THR A 13 9.52 -7.28 5.89
CA THR A 13 10.75 -8.10 5.91
C THR A 13 11.72 -7.71 4.80
N ALA A 14 11.18 -7.29 3.65
CA ALA A 14 11.97 -6.84 2.51
C ALA A 14 12.62 -5.45 2.71
N ALA A 15 12.32 -4.74 3.81
CA ALA A 15 12.79 -3.39 4.12
C ALA A 15 12.72 -2.42 2.92
N PRO A 16 11.55 -2.28 2.26
CA PRO A 16 11.43 -1.47 1.07
C PRO A 16 11.57 0.03 1.37
N SER A 17 12.01 0.80 0.38
CA SER A 17 11.84 2.25 0.41
C SER A 17 10.35 2.61 0.35
N PHE A 18 10.00 3.80 0.84
CA PHE A 18 8.62 4.28 0.83
C PHE A 18 8.53 5.63 0.13
N LEU A 19 7.72 5.71 -0.92
CA LEU A 19 7.45 6.92 -1.67
C LEU A 19 5.96 7.27 -1.61
N TYR A 20 5.66 8.56 -1.62
CA TYR A 20 4.29 9.07 -1.61
C TYR A 20 4.17 10.28 -2.53
N GLY A 21 3.20 10.25 -3.43
CA GLY A 21 2.95 11.35 -4.36
C GLY A 21 1.97 10.97 -5.44
N THR A 22 1.65 11.93 -6.31
CA THR A 22 0.93 11.70 -7.56
C THR A 22 1.74 10.78 -8.48
N GLU A 23 1.09 10.21 -9.51
CA GLU A 23 1.75 9.35 -10.48
C GLU A 23 2.99 10.00 -11.12
N LYS A 24 2.89 11.30 -11.45
CA LYS A 24 4.00 12.05 -12.05
C LYS A 24 5.16 12.25 -11.08
N GLU A 25 4.86 12.60 -9.82
CA GLU A 25 5.90 12.77 -8.78
C GLU A 25 6.58 11.44 -8.48
N LEU A 26 5.79 10.37 -8.34
CA LEU A 26 6.31 9.03 -8.09
C LEU A 26 7.19 8.54 -9.24
N ASN A 27 6.84 8.86 -10.48
CA ASN A 27 7.67 8.51 -11.63
C ASN A 27 9.06 9.17 -11.55
N THR A 28 9.12 10.46 -11.22
CA THR A 28 10.40 11.16 -11.03
C THR A 28 11.16 10.67 -9.80
N LEU A 29 10.47 10.40 -8.69
CA LEU A 29 11.10 9.88 -7.48
C LEU A 29 11.62 8.44 -7.64
N ALA A 30 11.00 7.65 -8.52
CA ALA A 30 11.38 6.27 -8.77
C ALA A 30 12.79 6.13 -9.35
N ASP A 31 13.25 7.13 -10.11
CA ASP A 31 14.58 7.13 -10.73
C ASP A 31 15.72 7.07 -9.68
N ASP A 32 15.52 7.75 -8.55
CA ASP A 32 16.50 7.87 -7.47
C ASP A 32 16.22 6.90 -6.29
N ALA A 33 15.19 6.07 -6.39
CA ALA A 33 14.75 5.21 -5.30
C ALA A 33 15.60 3.93 -5.14
N ALA A 34 15.78 3.50 -3.90
CA ALA A 34 16.29 2.16 -3.60
C ALA A 34 15.16 1.14 -3.74
N PHE A 35 15.41 0.02 -4.44
CA PHE A 35 14.44 -1.06 -4.61
C PHE A 35 14.76 -2.26 -3.68
N PRO A 36 13.75 -2.99 -3.19
CA PRO A 36 12.32 -2.85 -3.49
C PRO A 36 11.70 -1.57 -2.92
N CYS A 37 10.63 -1.10 -3.55
CA CYS A 37 9.97 0.16 -3.22
C CYS A 37 8.46 -0.06 -3.02
N VAL A 38 7.90 0.64 -2.03
CA VAL A 38 6.46 0.76 -1.81
C VAL A 38 6.03 2.18 -2.17
N MET A 39 5.14 2.31 -3.14
CA MET A 39 4.61 3.61 -3.58
C MET A 39 3.15 3.76 -3.15
N LEU A 40 2.86 4.78 -2.35
CA LEU A 40 1.49 5.13 -1.96
C LEU A 40 1.01 6.33 -2.78
N TYR A 41 -0.10 6.15 -3.49
CA TYR A 41 -0.75 7.22 -4.22
C TYR A 41 -1.60 8.09 -3.28
N PRO A 42 -1.96 9.33 -3.68
CA PRO A 42 -2.77 10.19 -2.84
C PRO A 42 -4.11 9.53 -2.55
N LEU A 43 -4.52 9.61 -1.29
CA LEU A 43 -5.75 9.00 -0.81
C LEU A 43 -6.94 9.55 -1.60
N GLN A 44 -7.81 8.66 -2.10
CA GLN A 44 -9.09 9.11 -2.63
C GLN A 44 -9.91 9.80 -1.52
N PRO A 45 -10.86 10.68 -1.89
CA PRO A 45 -11.65 11.44 -0.92
C PRO A 45 -12.27 10.53 0.15
N ILE A 46 -12.23 10.98 1.41
CA ILE A 46 -12.77 10.25 2.55
C ILE A 46 -14.28 10.12 2.36
N THR A 47 -14.77 8.89 2.30
CA THR A 47 -16.21 8.65 2.38
C THR A 47 -16.61 8.62 3.85
N LEU A 48 -17.34 9.64 4.29
CA LEU A 48 -17.92 9.71 5.62
C LEU A 48 -19.18 8.85 5.65
N MET A 49 -19.19 7.79 6.44
CA MET A 49 -20.42 7.04 6.71
C MET A 49 -21.04 7.56 8.01
N PRO A 50 -22.27 8.12 7.97
CA PRO A 50 -22.98 8.50 9.19
C PRO A 50 -23.31 7.22 9.98
N GLY A 51 -22.77 7.11 11.19
CA GLY A 51 -23.13 6.02 12.10
C GLY A 51 -24.45 6.29 12.81
N VAL A 52 -25.20 5.22 13.08
CA VAL A 52 -26.53 5.27 13.72
C VAL A 52 -26.48 5.80 15.16
N ASN A 53 -25.31 5.79 15.81
CA ASN A 53 -25.10 6.22 17.20
C ASN A 53 -24.18 7.45 17.35
N GLY A 54 -24.05 8.31 16.32
CA GLY A 54 -23.18 9.49 16.39
C GLY A 54 -21.68 9.22 16.22
N SER A 55 -21.27 7.95 16.11
CA SER A 55 -19.90 7.59 15.71
C SER A 55 -19.73 7.72 14.20
N VAL A 56 -18.90 8.66 13.75
CA VAL A 56 -18.52 8.78 12.33
C VAL A 56 -17.49 7.69 12.00
N SER A 57 -17.81 6.77 11.09
CA SER A 57 -16.86 5.77 10.60
C SER A 57 -16.20 6.27 9.31
N ASN A 58 -14.89 6.54 9.37
CA ASN A 58 -14.12 6.98 8.21
C ASN A 58 -13.52 5.78 7.48
N SER A 59 -13.92 5.60 6.22
CA SER A 59 -13.39 4.57 5.32
C SER A 59 -12.45 5.22 4.32
N PHE A 60 -11.28 4.61 4.11
CA PHE A 60 -10.25 5.10 3.19
C PHE A 60 -9.91 4.01 2.18
N ILE A 61 -10.00 4.35 0.90
CA ILE A 61 -9.54 3.48 -0.19
C ILE A 61 -8.10 3.86 -0.51
N LEU A 62 -7.21 2.89 -0.35
CA LEU A 62 -5.79 3.03 -0.64
C LEU A 62 -5.46 2.33 -1.95
N TYR A 63 -4.56 2.95 -2.71
CA TYR A 63 -3.84 2.28 -3.79
C TYR A 63 -2.35 2.34 -3.49
N ILE A 64 -1.73 1.17 -3.37
CA ILE A 64 -0.33 0.99 -2.98
C ILE A 64 0.33 0.06 -3.99
N GLU A 65 1.51 0.41 -4.48
CA GLU A 65 2.29 -0.47 -5.35
C GLU A 65 3.52 -1.00 -4.63
N PHE A 66 3.79 -2.29 -4.80
CA PHE A 66 4.96 -3.00 -4.31
C PHE A 66 5.79 -3.35 -5.54
N LEU A 67 6.95 -2.72 -5.69
CA LEU A 67 7.69 -2.70 -6.95
C LEU A 67 9.15 -3.14 -6.76
N TYR A 68 9.65 -3.84 -7.76
CA TYR A 68 11.05 -4.14 -8.00
C TYR A 68 11.50 -3.43 -9.28
N LYS A 69 12.78 -3.05 -9.34
CA LYS A 69 13.40 -2.54 -10.54
C LYS A 69 13.73 -3.70 -11.47
N THR A 70 13.42 -3.53 -12.75
CA THR A 70 13.63 -4.54 -13.80
C THR A 70 14.41 -3.95 -14.95
N ASP A 71 15.09 -4.82 -15.71
CA ASP A 71 15.90 -4.36 -16.83
C ASP A 71 15.05 -4.05 -18.07
N PHE A 72 15.49 -3.08 -18.86
CA PHE A 72 14.82 -2.73 -20.11
C PHE A 72 14.89 -3.90 -21.10
N GLY A 73 13.76 -4.28 -21.68
CA GLY A 73 13.67 -5.37 -22.65
C GLY A 73 13.53 -6.78 -22.05
N GLN A 74 13.32 -6.89 -20.73
CA GLN A 74 13.01 -8.16 -20.06
C GLN A 74 11.61 -8.66 -20.48
N PHE A 75 11.48 -9.95 -20.81
CA PHE A 75 10.20 -10.53 -21.20
C PHE A 75 9.27 -10.66 -19.99
N THR A 76 7.96 -10.58 -20.21
CA THR A 76 6.94 -10.70 -19.15
C THR A 76 7.09 -11.97 -18.32
N ALA A 77 7.53 -13.08 -18.94
CA ALA A 77 7.73 -14.35 -18.25
C ALA A 77 8.85 -14.28 -17.20
N ASP A 78 9.91 -13.51 -17.45
CA ASP A 78 11.03 -13.36 -16.52
C ASP A 78 10.65 -12.46 -15.33
N ASN A 79 9.66 -11.59 -15.56
CA ASN A 79 9.10 -10.65 -14.59
C ASN A 79 8.14 -11.29 -13.57
N GLU A 80 7.65 -12.50 -13.83
CA GLU A 80 6.74 -13.24 -12.92
C GLU A 80 7.36 -13.47 -11.54
N SER A 81 8.68 -13.64 -11.46
CA SER A 81 9.40 -13.78 -10.19
C SER A 81 9.23 -12.53 -9.31
N PHE A 82 9.33 -11.34 -9.89
CA PHE A 82 9.13 -10.06 -9.19
C PHE A 82 7.68 -9.85 -8.80
N VAL A 83 6.73 -10.27 -9.64
CA VAL A 83 5.30 -10.25 -9.30
C VAL A 83 5.01 -11.13 -8.08
N GLN A 84 5.57 -12.34 -8.02
CA GLN A 84 5.40 -13.23 -6.87
C GLN A 84 6.02 -12.66 -5.59
N GLN A 85 7.24 -12.10 -5.69
CA GLN A 85 7.90 -11.45 -4.55
C GLN A 85 7.11 -10.23 -4.06
N ALA A 86 6.58 -9.41 -4.98
CA ALA A 86 5.74 -8.27 -4.66
C ALA A 86 4.40 -8.69 -4.03
N LEU A 87 3.82 -9.81 -4.48
CA LEU A 87 2.60 -10.37 -3.89
C LEU A 87 2.83 -10.83 -2.45
N LEU A 88 3.96 -11.47 -2.17
CA LEU A 88 4.33 -11.84 -0.79
C LEU A 88 4.47 -10.61 0.10
N MET A 89 5.11 -9.55 -0.41
CA MET A 89 5.26 -8.27 0.30
C MET A 89 3.91 -7.59 0.56
N ALA A 90 3.02 -7.57 -0.44
CA ALA A 90 1.67 -7.05 -0.29
C ALA A 90 0.85 -7.83 0.75
N ASN A 91 0.97 -9.17 0.78
CA ASN A 91 0.32 -10.01 1.78
C ASN A 91 0.86 -9.72 3.19
N GLU A 92 2.17 -9.60 3.34
CA GLU A 92 2.79 -9.22 4.62
C GLU A 92 2.26 -7.86 5.09
N PHE A 93 2.17 -6.88 4.18
CA PHE A 93 1.60 -5.56 4.46
C PHE A 93 0.17 -5.65 4.96
N ILE A 94 -0.70 -6.43 4.32
CA ILE A 94 -2.11 -6.60 4.75
C ILE A 94 -2.16 -7.18 6.16
N VAL A 95 -1.36 -8.21 6.44
CA VAL A 95 -1.32 -8.85 7.77
C VAL A 95 -0.83 -7.85 8.83
N LYS A 96 0.24 -7.11 8.56
CA LYS A 96 0.77 -6.11 9.51
C LYS A 96 -0.17 -4.93 9.68
N ALA A 97 -0.81 -4.46 8.61
CA ALA A 97 -1.82 -3.40 8.67
C ALA A 97 -3.02 -3.78 9.56
N SER A 98 -3.47 -5.05 9.52
CA SER A 98 -4.57 -5.53 10.37
C SER A 98 -4.22 -5.55 11.88
N LYS A 99 -2.92 -5.71 12.19
CA LYS A 99 -2.40 -5.78 13.56
C LYS A 99 -1.83 -4.46 14.06
N TYR A 100 -1.62 -3.49 13.18
CA TYR A 100 -1.03 -2.20 13.53
C TYR A 100 -1.89 -1.48 14.57
N ARG A 101 -1.23 -0.99 15.61
CA ARG A 101 -1.79 -0.14 16.68
C ARG A 101 -0.83 1.02 16.84
N ASP A 102 -1.33 2.25 16.78
CA ASP A 102 -0.49 3.38 17.18
C ASP A 102 -0.53 3.62 18.69
N ARG A 103 0.38 4.48 19.17
CA ARG A 103 0.54 4.78 20.60
C ARG A 103 -0.71 5.42 21.24
N GLU A 104 -1.65 5.89 20.43
CA GLU A 104 -2.92 6.50 20.86
C GLU A 104 -4.10 5.51 20.78
N GLY A 105 -3.83 4.21 20.56
CA GLY A 105 -4.86 3.17 20.47
C GLY A 105 -5.65 3.17 19.16
N ARG A 106 -5.24 3.96 18.16
CA ARG A 106 -5.90 3.97 16.85
C ARG A 106 -5.43 2.79 16.03
N PHE A 107 -6.36 2.18 15.33
CA PHE A 107 -6.07 1.00 14.51
C PHE A 107 -6.84 0.99 13.21
N PHE A 108 -6.32 0.22 12.26
CA PHE A 108 -7.00 -0.07 11.01
C PHE A 108 -7.76 -1.38 11.14
N LYS A 109 -9.03 -1.36 10.77
CA LYS A 109 -9.75 -2.58 10.43
C LYS A 109 -9.82 -2.66 8.91
N VAL A 110 -9.20 -3.69 8.34
CA VAL A 110 -9.43 -4.06 6.95
C VAL A 110 -10.91 -4.43 6.82
N LYS A 111 -11.65 -3.73 5.96
CA LYS A 111 -13.10 -3.93 5.83
C LYS A 111 -13.37 -5.32 5.25
N THR A 112 -13.88 -6.24 6.06
CA THR A 112 -14.33 -7.56 5.61
C THR A 112 -15.52 -7.40 4.65
N GLY A 113 -15.36 -7.84 3.40
CA GLY A 113 -16.40 -7.82 2.35
C GLY A 113 -15.97 -7.11 1.07
N GLU A 114 -15.11 -6.09 1.16
CA GLU A 114 -14.41 -5.51 0.01
C GLU A 114 -13.04 -6.19 -0.09
N LYS A 115 -12.88 -7.08 -1.07
CA LYS A 115 -11.64 -7.85 -1.23
C LYS A 115 -10.48 -6.89 -1.54
N ALA A 116 -9.42 -6.95 -0.76
CA ALA A 116 -8.12 -6.45 -1.18
C ALA A 116 -7.80 -7.04 -2.55
N LYS A 117 -7.52 -6.17 -3.53
CA LYS A 117 -7.27 -6.60 -4.91
C LYS A 117 -5.82 -6.34 -5.25
N CYS A 118 -5.08 -7.42 -5.49
CA CYS A 118 -3.73 -7.39 -6.03
C CYS A 118 -3.79 -7.60 -7.54
N LEU A 119 -3.19 -6.69 -8.31
CA LEU A 119 -3.04 -6.81 -9.76
C LEU A 119 -1.57 -6.67 -10.14
N PRO A 120 -1.04 -7.52 -11.02
CA PRO A 120 0.31 -7.35 -11.56
C PRO A 120 0.47 -6.00 -12.25
N VAL A 121 1.65 -5.41 -12.08
CA VAL A 121 2.07 -4.16 -12.73
C VAL A 121 3.40 -4.43 -13.41
N TYR A 122 3.52 -4.08 -14.69
CA TYR A 122 4.70 -4.38 -15.50
C TYR A 122 5.23 -3.10 -16.13
N ASN A 123 6.56 -2.93 -16.09
CA ASN A 123 7.31 -1.88 -16.80
C ASN A 123 6.65 -0.49 -16.69
N LYS A 124 6.18 -0.11 -15.50
CA LYS A 124 5.28 1.03 -15.33
C LYS A 124 5.99 2.39 -15.30
N HIS A 125 7.07 2.50 -14.54
CA HIS A 125 7.84 3.73 -14.40
C HIS A 125 8.98 3.81 -15.41
N ASP A 126 9.49 5.01 -15.65
CA ASP A 126 10.61 5.24 -16.59
C ASP A 126 11.86 4.42 -16.22
N VAL A 127 12.13 4.26 -14.92
CA VAL A 127 13.19 3.38 -14.39
C VAL A 127 12.94 1.88 -14.61
N ASN A 128 11.82 1.54 -15.24
CA ASN A 128 11.32 0.20 -15.54
C ASN A 128 11.10 -0.66 -14.29
N THR A 129 9.85 -0.76 -13.86
CA THR A 129 9.48 -1.43 -12.60
C THR A 129 8.38 -2.46 -12.80
N THR A 130 8.50 -3.60 -12.12
CA THR A 130 7.46 -4.64 -12.07
C THR A 130 7.10 -4.98 -10.63
N GLY A 131 5.83 -5.34 -10.40
CA GLY A 131 5.40 -5.90 -9.13
C GLY A 131 3.88 -6.03 -9.05
N VAL A 132 3.29 -5.53 -7.97
CA VAL A 132 1.85 -5.65 -7.70
C VAL A 132 1.28 -4.34 -7.18
N GLY A 133 0.15 -3.92 -7.75
CA GLY A 133 -0.73 -2.89 -7.20
C GLY A 133 -1.79 -3.49 -6.30
N LEU A 134 -1.88 -3.00 -5.07
CA LEU A 134 -2.85 -3.35 -4.04
C LEU A 134 -3.88 -2.21 -3.88
N THR A 135 -5.14 -2.51 -4.18
CA THR A 135 -6.27 -1.70 -3.72
C THR A 135 -6.85 -2.28 -2.44
N ILE A 136 -6.91 -1.49 -1.37
CA ILE A 136 -7.45 -1.93 -0.07
C ILE A 136 -8.27 -0.84 0.62
N THR A 137 -9.39 -1.22 1.23
CA THR A 137 -10.21 -0.34 2.07
C THR A 137 -9.85 -0.51 3.54
N LEU A 138 -9.39 0.57 4.17
CA LEU A 138 -9.11 0.64 5.60
C LEU A 138 -10.14 1.50 6.33
N ASN A 139 -10.72 0.95 7.38
CA ASN A 139 -11.56 1.71 8.30
C ASN A 139 -10.71 2.14 9.49
N ARG A 140 -10.71 3.44 9.79
CA ARG A 140 -10.09 3.95 11.01
C ARG A 140 -11.03 3.69 12.18
N MET A 141 -10.55 2.97 13.18
CA MET A 141 -11.28 2.74 14.42
C MET A 141 -10.58 3.44 15.58
N TYR A 142 -11.39 3.93 16.51
CA TYR A 142 -10.95 4.33 17.84
C TYR A 142 -11.30 3.20 18.80
N GLN A 143 -10.36 2.87 19.68
CA GLN A 143 -10.69 2.04 20.83
C GLN A 143 -11.29 2.98 21.86
N ASP A 144 -12.57 2.78 22.23
CA ASP A 144 -13.12 3.47 23.39
C ASP A 144 -12.32 2.98 24.60
N ILE A 145 -11.60 3.91 25.23
CA ILE A 145 -11.02 3.68 26.55
C ILE A 145 -12.21 3.70 27.51
N LEU A 146 -12.71 2.51 27.86
CA LEU A 146 -13.62 2.30 28.98
C LEU A 146 -12.88 2.49 30.31
#